data_AF-T1GEQ0-F1
#
_entry.id   AF-T1GEQ0-F1
#
_cell.length_a   1.000
_cell.length_b   1.000
_cell.length_c   1.000
_cell.angle_alpha   90.00
_cell.angle_beta   90.00
_cell.angle_gamma   90.00
#
_symmetry.space_group_name_H-M   'P 1'
#
loop_
_entity.id
_entity.type
_entity.pdbx_description
1 polymer ?
#
loop_
_entity_poly.entity_id
_entity_poly.type
_entity_poly.pdbx_seq_one_letter_code
_entity_poly.pdbx_strand_id
1 'polypeptide(L)'
;MEEDTEYKKLPIDERCVHKLWKARVSGYEDAAKLFRQIDEEKSPEWNKYLGLIKKFVVDSNAMAQEKGLEAALVYIENAGCAGKTVGDVMPGIV
;
A
#
# COMPACT_ATOMS: atom_id res chain seq x y z
N MET A 1 -3.41 13.14 22.73
CA MET A 1 -4.49 12.32 22.12
C MET A 1 -4.89 12.81 20.72
N GLU A 2 -4.66 14.07 20.34
CA GLU A 2 -5.01 14.58 19.00
C GLU A 2 -4.00 14.23 17.88
N GLU A 3 -2.72 14.03 18.20
CA GLU A 3 -1.70 13.67 17.19
C GLU A 3 -1.91 12.26 16.58
N ASP A 4 -2.70 11.40 17.24
CA ASP A 4 -2.91 10.00 16.83
C ASP A 4 -3.93 9.85 15.68
N THR A 5 -4.50 10.94 15.15
CA THR A 5 -5.46 10.91 14.04
C THR A 5 -5.28 11.98 12.97
N GLU A 6 -4.35 12.93 13.14
CA GLU A 6 -4.03 13.97 12.14
C GLU A 6 -3.68 13.36 10.76
N TYR A 7 -2.99 12.21 10.75
CA TYR A 7 -2.63 11.51 9.52
C TYR A 7 -3.85 11.09 8.70
N LYS A 8 -5.05 10.96 9.28
CA LYS A 8 -6.27 10.58 8.54
C LYS A 8 -6.72 11.62 7.52
N LYS A 9 -6.21 12.86 7.63
CA LYS A 9 -6.45 13.92 6.65
C LYS A 9 -5.53 13.81 5.42
N LEU A 10 -4.46 13.02 5.53
CA LEU A 10 -3.50 12.83 4.44
C LEU A 10 -4.07 11.90 3.36
N PRO A 11 -3.67 12.09 2.08
CA PRO A 11 -3.91 11.12 1.02
C PRO A 11 -3.46 9.71 1.40
N ILE A 12 -4.10 8.70 0.80
CA ILE A 12 -3.83 7.27 1.11
C ILE A 12 -2.35 6.93 0.86
N ASP A 13 -1.81 7.38 -0.27
CA ASP A 13 -0.43 7.15 -0.68
C ASP A 13 0.60 7.81 0.27
N GLU A 14 0.29 9.00 0.79
CA GLU A 14 1.14 9.65 1.80
C GLU A 14 1.09 8.92 3.14
N ARG A 15 -0.09 8.45 3.55
CA ARG A 15 -0.25 7.62 4.76
C ARG A 15 0.58 6.34 4.69
N CYS A 16 0.65 5.70 3.53
CA CYS A 16 1.40 4.46 3.29
C CYS A 16 2.91 4.57 3.52
N VAL A 17 3.47 5.79 3.53
CA VAL A 17 4.91 6.04 3.75
C VAL A 17 5.18 6.95 4.95
N HIS A 18 4.17 7.18 5.78
CA HIS A 18 4.27 8.08 6.91
C HIS A 18 5.18 7.50 8.01
N LYS A 19 5.84 8.39 8.77
CA LYS A 19 6.76 8.01 9.85
C LYS A 19 6.09 7.16 10.95
N LEU A 20 4.81 7.44 11.24
CA LEU A 20 4.02 6.72 12.23
C LEU A 20 3.46 5.42 11.64
N TRP A 21 3.77 4.28 12.25
CA TRP A 21 3.31 2.98 11.78
C TRP A 21 1.77 2.84 11.78
N LYS A 22 1.07 3.45 12.74
CA LYS A 22 -0.40 3.49 12.76
C LYS A 22 -1.01 4.19 11.54
N ALA A 23 -0.33 5.23 11.05
CA ALA A 23 -0.73 5.91 9.82
C ALA A 23 -0.55 4.99 8.60
N ARG A 24 0.55 4.21 8.57
CA ARG A 24 0.79 3.23 7.51
C ARG A 24 -0.23 2.10 7.51
N VAL A 25 -0.56 1.55 8.68
CA VAL A 25 -1.68 0.59 8.83
C VAL A 25 -2.96 1.15 8.22
N SER A 26 -3.35 2.36 8.61
CA SER A 26 -4.54 3.03 8.06
C SER A 26 -4.44 3.28 6.56
N GLY A 27 -3.26 3.64 6.06
CA GLY A 27 -2.99 3.81 4.63
C GLY A 27 -3.16 2.51 3.86
N TYR A 28 -2.59 1.41 4.34
CA TYR A 28 -2.67 0.10 3.68
C TYR A 28 -4.10 -0.46 3.67
N GLU A 29 -4.84 -0.32 4.77
CA GLU A 29 -6.25 -0.74 4.81
C GLU A 29 -7.11 0.01 3.80
N ASP A 30 -6.92 1.32 3.68
CA ASP A 30 -7.67 2.13 2.71
C ASP A 30 -7.15 1.93 1.27
N ALA A 31 -5.87 1.65 1.08
CA ALA A 31 -5.30 1.28 -0.22
C ALA A 31 -5.90 -0.04 -0.71
N ALA A 32 -6.01 -1.05 0.16
CA ALA A 32 -6.64 -2.33 -0.19
C ALA A 32 -8.11 -2.14 -0.61
N LYS A 33 -8.87 -1.29 0.10
CA LYS A 33 -10.26 -0.95 -0.28
C LYS A 33 -10.30 -0.23 -1.63
N LEU A 34 -9.42 0.74 -1.85
CA LEU A 34 -9.32 1.47 -3.11
C LEU A 34 -9.04 0.51 -4.27
N PHE A 35 -8.06 -0.37 -4.13
CA PHE A 35 -7.68 -1.33 -5.17
C PHE A 35 -8.84 -2.26 -5.55
N ARG A 36 -9.65 -2.69 -4.59
CA ARG A 36 -10.86 -3.51 -4.84
C ARG A 36 -11.98 -2.75 -5.56
N GLN A 37 -11.92 -1.42 -5.61
CA GLN A 37 -12.91 -0.57 -6.26
C GLN A 37 -12.47 -0.09 -7.65
N ILE A 38 -11.23 -0.35 -8.06
CA ILE A 38 -10.76 0.00 -9.39
C ILE A 38 -11.14 -1.14 -10.35
N ASP A 39 -12.13 -0.90 -11.20
CA ASP A 39 -12.60 -1.91 -12.17
C ASP A 39 -11.67 -2.07 -13.38
N GLU A 40 -10.93 -1.03 -13.75
CA GLU A 40 -10.07 -1.01 -14.94
C GLU A 40 -8.60 -1.29 -14.57
N GLU A 41 -8.06 -2.42 -15.06
CA GLU A 41 -6.68 -2.85 -14.78
C GLU A 41 -5.61 -1.85 -15.29
N LYS A 42 -5.94 -1.01 -16.28
CA LYS A 42 -5.03 0.02 -16.85
C LYS A 42 -5.29 1.42 -16.30
N SER A 43 -6.11 1.55 -15.26
CA SER A 43 -6.38 2.82 -14.60
C SER A 43 -5.07 3.52 -14.18
N PRO A 44 -4.93 4.84 -14.42
CA PRO A 44 -3.72 5.57 -14.05
C PRO A 44 -3.50 5.63 -12.53
N GLU A 45 -4.52 5.36 -11.72
CA GLU A 45 -4.48 5.29 -10.27
C GLU A 45 -3.49 4.23 -9.78
N TRP A 46 -3.34 3.11 -10.49
CA TRP A 46 -2.35 2.08 -10.18
C TRP A 46 -0.90 2.60 -10.21
N ASN A 47 -0.61 3.59 -11.06
CA ASN A 47 0.73 4.15 -11.19
C ASN A 47 1.17 4.92 -9.94
N LYS A 48 0.23 5.44 -9.14
CA LYS A 48 0.55 6.11 -7.87
C LYS A 48 1.22 5.17 -6.88
N TYR A 49 0.89 3.88 -6.95
CA TYR A 49 1.36 2.87 -6.00
C TYR A 49 2.52 2.03 -6.54
N LEU A 50 2.83 2.12 -7.84
CA LEU A 50 3.85 1.28 -8.48
C LEU A 50 5.21 1.29 -7.75
N GLY A 51 5.68 2.47 -7.32
CA GLY A 51 6.92 2.61 -6.55
C GLY A 51 6.76 2.45 -5.03
N LEU A 52 5.52 2.38 -4.55
CA LEU A 52 5.18 2.30 -3.12
C LEU A 52 5.00 0.86 -2.65
N ILE A 53 4.50 -0.05 -3.48
CA ILE A 53 4.19 -1.45 -3.11
C ILE A 53 5.39 -2.16 -2.46
N LYS A 54 6.62 -1.88 -2.92
CA LYS A 54 7.82 -2.43 -2.27
C LYS A 54 7.93 -2.10 -0.79
N LYS A 55 7.48 -0.90 -0.37
CA LYS A 55 7.49 -0.47 1.03
C LYS A 55 6.44 -1.18 1.87
N PHE A 56 5.39 -1.70 1.23
CA PHE A 56 4.29 -2.37 1.92
C PHE A 56 4.77 -3.73 2.42
N VAL A 57 5.52 -4.45 1.58
CA VAL A 57 5.98 -5.82 1.89
C VAL A 57 7.20 -5.84 2.83
N VAL A 58 8.00 -4.77 2.84
CA VAL A 58 9.19 -4.63 3.71
C VAL A 58 8.98 -3.69 4.91
N ASP A 59 7.73 -3.45 5.33
CA ASP A 59 7.49 -2.58 6.49
C ASP A 59 8.15 -3.17 7.75
N SER A 60 8.84 -2.31 8.51
CA SER A 60 9.57 -2.71 9.72
C SER A 60 8.66 -2.98 10.93
N ASN A 61 7.38 -2.57 10.88
CA ASN A 61 6.40 -2.87 11.92
C ASN A 61 5.50 -4.02 11.48
N ALA A 62 5.42 -5.10 12.26
CA ALA A 62 4.68 -6.31 11.91
C ALA A 62 3.19 -6.06 11.58
N MET A 63 2.49 -5.17 12.30
CA MET A 63 1.08 -4.89 12.05
C MET A 63 0.89 -4.10 10.75
N ALA A 64 1.79 -3.15 10.48
CA ALA A 64 1.80 -2.44 9.21
C ALA A 64 2.18 -3.37 8.06
N GLN A 65 3.15 -4.27 8.25
CA GLN A 65 3.56 -5.25 7.25
C GLN A 65 2.42 -6.20 6.88
N GLU A 66 1.68 -6.73 7.87
CA GLU A 66 0.53 -7.60 7.62
C GLU A 66 -0.52 -6.92 6.72
N LYS A 67 -0.89 -5.67 7.03
CA LYS A 67 -1.82 -4.90 6.20
C LYS A 67 -1.23 -4.49 4.86
N GLY A 68 0.07 -4.22 4.82
CA GLY A 68 0.81 -3.94 3.60
C GLY A 68 0.79 -5.13 2.64
N LEU A 69 0.99 -6.34 3.14
CA LEU A 69 0.90 -7.59 2.36
C LEU A 69 -0.52 -7.81 1.81
N GLU A 70 -1.56 -7.56 2.61
CA GLU A 70 -2.95 -7.63 2.14
C GLU A 70 -3.19 -6.66 0.97
N ALA A 71 -2.76 -5.40 1.10
CA ALA A 71 -2.90 -4.41 0.04
C ALA A 71 -2.04 -4.73 -1.19
N ALA A 72 -0.83 -5.27 -1.00
CA ALA A 72 0.06 -5.69 -2.07
C ALA A 72 -0.53 -6.85 -2.88
N LEU A 73 -1.17 -7.82 -2.21
CA LEU A 73 -1.86 -8.93 -2.88
C LEU A 73 -2.94 -8.40 -3.83
N VAL A 74 -3.84 -7.55 -3.34
CA VAL A 74 -4.91 -6.97 -4.18
C VAL A 74 -4.31 -6.17 -5.34
N TYR A 75 -3.25 -5.38 -5.11
CA TYR A 75 -2.58 -4.66 -6.19
C TYR A 75 -2.04 -5.60 -7.27
N ILE A 76 -1.37 -6.67 -6.87
CA ILE A 76 -0.73 -7.62 -7.78
C ILE A 76 -1.76 -8.39 -8.61
N GLU A 77 -2.91 -8.71 -8.02
CA GLU A 77 -3.99 -9.43 -8.69
C GLU A 77 -4.75 -8.57 -9.71
N ASN A 78 -4.81 -7.25 -9.52
CA ASN A 78 -5.73 -6.39 -10.28
C ASN A 78 -5.03 -5.33 -11.16
N ALA A 79 -3.80 -4.92 -10.85
CA ALA A 79 -3.10 -3.88 -11.61
C ALA A 79 -2.40 -4.46 -12.84
N GLY A 80 -2.75 -4.00 -14.05
CA GLY A 80 -2.09 -4.44 -15.29
C GLY A 80 -0.60 -4.08 -15.36
N CYS A 81 -0.13 -3.16 -14.51
CA CYS A 81 1.29 -2.79 -14.38
C CYS A 81 2.04 -3.56 -13.28
N ALA A 82 1.38 -4.46 -12.54
CA ALA A 82 1.97 -5.19 -11.42
C ALA A 82 3.22 -6.02 -11.79
N GLY A 83 3.29 -6.55 -13.02
CA GLY A 83 4.46 -7.30 -13.48
C GLY A 83 5.79 -6.52 -13.39
N LYS A 84 5.74 -5.19 -13.32
CA LYS A 84 6.93 -4.34 -13.16
C LYS A 84 7.49 -4.31 -11.73
N THR A 85 6.74 -4.78 -10.72
CA THR A 85 7.15 -4.72 -9.30
C THR A 85 7.81 -6.00 -8.81
N VAL A 86 7.84 -7.07 -9.61
CA VAL A 86 8.29 -8.42 -9.21
C VAL A 86 9.69 -8.39 -8.56
N GLY A 87 10.64 -7.69 -9.17
CA GLY A 87 12.02 -7.60 -8.65
C GLY A 87 12.14 -6.89 -7.31
N ASP A 88 11.20 -6.00 -6.98
CA ASP A 88 11.18 -5.28 -5.71
C ASP A 88 10.35 -6.03 -4.63
N VAL A 89 9.32 -6.76 -5.05
CA VAL A 89 8.38 -7.42 -4.12
C VAL A 89 8.86 -8.80 -3.69
N MET A 90 9.34 -9.62 -4.62
CA MET A 90 9.79 -10.99 -4.31
C MET A 90 10.81 -11.07 -3.18
N PRO A 91 11.87 -10.23 -3.13
CA PRO A 91 12.86 -10.27 -2.05
C PRO A 91 12.31 -9.89 -0.67
N GLY A 92 11.16 -9.22 -0.60
CA GLY A 92 10.53 -8.83 0.66
C GLY A 92 9.63 -9.91 1.27
N ILE A 93 9.37 -11.01 0.55
CA ILE A 93 8.44 -12.07 0.96
C ILE A 93 9.18 -13.37 1.31
N VAL A 94 10.39 -13.59 0.76
CA VAL A 94 11.19 -14.84 0.89
C VAL A 94 12.17 -14.78 2.05
#